data_AF-A0A932I498-F1
#
_entry.id   AF-A0A932I498-F1
#
_cell.length_a   1.000
_cell.length_b   1.000
_cell.length_c   1.000
_cell.angle_alpha   90.00
_cell.angle_beta   90.00
_cell.angle_gamma   90.00
#
_symmetry.space_group_name_H-M   'P 1'
#
loop_
_entity.id
_entity.type
_entity.pdbx_description
1 polymer ?
#
loop_
_entity_poly.entity_id
_entity_poly.type
_entity_poly.pdbx_seq_one_letter_code
_entity_poly.pdbx_strand_id
1 'polypeptide(L)'
;MAASDSPSPGIPGRELFPDYPRVPALYRAEVEGLTEAQLDRRRPEKSWGLWSVRDQVSHMASVPYRWILNRWGGILFGDGLPRDPELLRTGFSGRMMNPARFHAIGDLLAAQEDAFALAWEVLGRETRGSMRAKEITERLPPGARRPPAYEDVRAWRELSIKPHPTGAWLDPADPDLFHFDLEYTFRHILWEAYAHLKTIQMHKRAEGLPPRSEIPDEGYVRILTWE
;
A
#
# COMPACT_ATOMS: atom_id res chain seq x y z
N MET A 1 -37.95 13.81 3.83
CA MET A 1 -36.69 13.87 3.07
C MET A 1 -35.56 13.77 4.07
N ALA A 2 -34.93 12.59 4.20
CA ALA A 2 -33.75 12.46 5.03
C ALA A 2 -32.61 13.22 4.32
N ALA A 3 -32.01 14.20 5.00
CA ALA A 3 -30.75 14.76 4.54
C ALA A 3 -29.76 13.59 4.43
N SER A 4 -29.17 13.36 3.25
CA SER A 4 -28.11 12.38 3.15
C SER A 4 -26.97 12.89 4.03
N ASP A 5 -26.63 12.17 5.10
CA ASP A 5 -25.43 12.37 5.92
C ASP A 5 -24.17 11.99 5.13
N SER A 6 -24.04 12.53 3.91
CA SER A 6 -22.81 12.48 3.14
C SER A 6 -21.81 13.38 3.87
N PRO A 7 -20.73 12.83 4.47
CA PRO A 7 -19.93 13.64 5.36
C PRO A 7 -19.16 14.71 4.56
N SER A 8 -18.96 15.87 5.18
CA SER A 8 -18.59 17.13 4.51
C SER A 8 -17.41 17.00 3.52
N PRO A 9 -17.49 17.62 2.33
CA PRO A 9 -16.36 17.64 1.39
C PRO A 9 -15.16 18.42 1.95
N GLY A 10 -15.36 19.27 2.97
CA GLY A 10 -14.31 20.07 3.59
C GLY A 10 -13.46 19.35 4.64
N ILE A 11 -13.76 18.06 4.97
CA ILE A 11 -12.98 17.33 5.97
C ILE A 11 -11.51 17.24 5.51
N PRO A 12 -10.53 17.68 6.32
CA PRO A 12 -9.12 17.57 5.99
C PRO A 12 -8.67 16.13 5.74
N GLY A 13 -7.77 15.91 4.78
CA GLY A 13 -7.25 14.58 4.45
C GLY A 13 -6.61 13.88 5.65
N ARG A 14 -5.88 14.63 6.48
CA ARG A 14 -5.28 14.13 7.72
C ARG A 14 -6.28 13.65 8.77
N GLU A 15 -7.49 14.20 8.77
CA GLU A 15 -8.58 13.74 9.65
C GLU A 15 -9.23 12.46 9.11
N LEU A 16 -9.25 12.28 7.79
CA LEU A 16 -9.76 11.06 7.16
C LEU A 16 -8.83 9.86 7.32
N PHE A 17 -7.52 10.11 7.37
CA PHE A 17 -6.50 9.06 7.43
C PHE A 17 -5.48 9.32 8.55
N PRO A 18 -5.91 9.36 9.82
CA PRO A 18 -5.07 9.78 10.94
C PRO A 18 -3.94 8.79 11.28
N ASP A 19 -4.01 7.56 10.80
CA ASP A 19 -3.08 6.49 11.15
C ASP A 19 -1.78 6.48 10.34
N TYR A 20 -1.70 7.23 9.24
CA TYR A 20 -0.48 7.36 8.40
C TYR A 20 0.82 7.57 9.19
N PRO A 21 0.93 8.54 10.11
CA PRO A 21 2.14 8.75 10.89
C PRO A 21 2.48 7.58 11.83
N ARG A 22 1.52 6.72 12.19
CA ARG A 22 1.74 5.59 13.10
C ARG A 22 2.28 4.36 12.38
N VAL A 23 1.98 4.19 11.09
CA VAL A 23 2.31 2.96 10.33
C VAL A 23 3.80 2.60 10.39
N PRO A 24 4.77 3.49 10.12
CA PRO A 24 6.20 3.13 10.17
C PRO A 24 6.64 2.59 11.53
N ALA A 25 6.09 3.11 12.63
CA ALA A 25 6.41 2.64 13.98
C ALA A 25 5.92 1.20 14.22
N LEU A 26 4.77 0.81 13.64
CA LEU A 26 4.26 -0.56 13.72
C LEU A 26 5.20 -1.54 13.01
N TYR A 27 5.71 -1.17 11.83
CA TYR A 27 6.69 -2.00 11.09
C TYR A 27 7.97 -2.17 11.87
N ARG A 28 8.51 -1.06 12.41
CA ARG A 28 9.72 -1.07 13.25
C ARG A 28 9.56 -2.00 14.45
N ALA A 29 8.43 -1.91 15.16
CA ALA A 29 8.15 -2.76 16.30
C ALA A 29 8.04 -4.24 15.92
N GLU A 30 7.42 -4.56 14.77
CA GLU A 30 7.25 -5.96 14.36
C GLU A 30 8.56 -6.63 13.95
N VAL A 31 9.51 -5.89 13.36
CA VAL A 31 10.80 -6.45 12.92
C VAL A 31 11.91 -6.37 13.98
N GLU A 32 11.67 -5.69 15.10
CA GLU A 32 12.65 -5.54 16.17
C GLU A 32 13.08 -6.91 16.73
N GLY A 33 14.40 -7.14 16.77
CA GLY A 33 15.01 -8.36 17.29
C GLY A 33 14.94 -9.57 16.37
N LEU A 34 14.42 -9.43 15.14
CA LEU A 34 14.50 -10.50 14.15
C LEU A 34 15.94 -10.65 13.62
N THR A 35 16.38 -11.89 13.47
CA THR A 35 17.66 -12.21 12.83
C THR A 35 17.56 -12.11 11.31
N GLU A 36 18.70 -11.97 10.60
CA GLU A 36 18.73 -11.97 9.13
C GLU A 36 18.04 -13.22 8.55
N ALA A 37 18.25 -14.39 9.16
CA ALA A 37 17.60 -15.63 8.73
C ALA A 37 16.07 -15.59 8.87
N GLN A 38 15.53 -14.92 9.91
CA GLN A 38 14.09 -14.74 10.08
C GLN A 38 13.54 -13.67 9.13
N LEU A 39 14.31 -12.61 8.86
CA LEU A 39 13.94 -11.56 7.91
C LEU A 39 13.79 -12.09 6.48
N ASP A 40 14.66 -13.04 6.09
CA ASP A 40 14.74 -13.56 4.73
C ASP A 40 14.00 -14.88 4.51
N ARG A 41 13.44 -15.50 5.57
CA ARG A 41 12.70 -16.74 5.43
C ARG A 41 11.38 -16.55 4.68
N ARG A 42 11.18 -17.40 3.66
CA ARG A 42 9.92 -17.57 2.93
C ARG A 42 9.24 -18.87 3.35
N ARG A 43 7.94 -18.95 3.10
CA ARG A 43 7.04 -20.08 3.39
C ARG A 43 6.14 -20.35 2.18
N PRO A 44 6.68 -20.87 1.07
CA PRO A 44 5.92 -21.06 -0.16
C PRO A 44 4.70 -22.00 -0.01
N GLU A 45 4.66 -22.79 1.06
CA GLU A 45 3.53 -23.64 1.45
C GLU A 45 2.34 -22.88 2.05
N LYS A 46 2.52 -21.59 2.38
CA LYS A 46 1.48 -20.69 2.90
C LYS A 46 1.13 -19.64 1.85
N SER A 47 -0.16 -19.31 1.72
CA SER A 47 -0.68 -18.29 0.82
C SER A 47 -0.06 -16.91 1.08
N TRP A 48 0.20 -16.57 2.34
CA TRP A 48 0.86 -15.34 2.78
C TRP A 48 2.39 -15.44 2.80
N GLY A 49 2.96 -16.61 2.53
CA GLY A 49 4.36 -16.92 2.80
C GLY A 49 5.31 -16.80 1.60
N LEU A 50 4.80 -16.47 0.41
CA LEU A 50 5.63 -16.30 -0.80
C LEU A 50 6.70 -15.21 -0.65
N TRP A 51 6.43 -14.18 0.15
CA TRP A 51 7.32 -13.07 0.43
C TRP A 51 7.81 -13.15 1.87
N SER A 52 9.12 -12.92 2.06
CA SER A 52 9.74 -12.88 3.39
C SER A 52 9.35 -11.61 4.14
N VAL A 53 9.69 -11.51 5.43
CA VAL A 53 9.48 -10.27 6.21
C VAL A 53 10.20 -9.08 5.54
N ARG A 54 11.43 -9.27 5.07
CA ARG A 54 12.18 -8.22 4.35
C ARG A 54 11.48 -7.81 3.06
N ASP A 55 10.95 -8.77 2.31
CA ASP A 55 10.15 -8.49 1.12
C ASP A 55 8.90 -7.68 1.49
N GLN A 56 8.21 -7.98 2.60
CA GLN A 56 7.04 -7.19 3.05
C GLN A 56 7.41 -5.74 3.35
N VAL A 57 8.50 -5.49 4.08
CA VAL A 57 8.95 -4.13 4.40
C VAL A 57 9.39 -3.39 3.14
N SER A 58 10.13 -4.05 2.26
CA SER A 58 10.55 -3.49 0.98
C SER A 58 9.37 -3.15 0.07
N HIS A 59 8.33 -3.99 0.06
CA HIS A 59 7.12 -3.70 -0.67
C HIS A 59 6.48 -2.42 -0.17
N MET A 60 6.25 -2.34 1.14
CA MET A 60 5.53 -1.23 1.74
C MET A 60 6.31 0.07 1.78
N ALA A 61 7.65 0.02 1.76
CA ALA A 61 8.46 1.20 1.47
C ALA A 61 8.23 1.72 0.04
N SER A 62 8.09 0.83 -0.95
CA SER A 62 7.88 1.22 -2.35
C SER A 62 6.47 1.75 -2.65
N VAL A 63 5.46 1.30 -1.90
CA VAL A 63 4.04 1.52 -2.22
C VAL A 63 3.70 3.01 -2.28
N PRO A 64 3.96 3.85 -1.25
CA PRO A 64 3.64 5.27 -1.34
C PRO A 64 4.39 6.00 -2.46
N TYR A 65 5.67 5.69 -2.71
CA TYR A 65 6.39 6.29 -3.84
C TYR A 65 5.74 5.95 -5.19
N ARG A 66 5.42 4.67 -5.42
CA ARG A 66 4.80 4.22 -6.68
C ARG A 66 3.41 4.82 -6.89
N TRP A 67 2.62 4.96 -5.83
CA TRP A 67 1.30 5.58 -5.97
C TRP A 67 1.41 7.11 -6.08
N ILE A 68 2.12 7.77 -5.18
CA ILE A 68 2.10 9.22 -5.04
C ILE A 68 3.02 9.91 -6.06
N LEU A 69 4.24 9.41 -6.27
CA LEU A 69 5.20 10.04 -7.18
C LEU A 69 5.00 9.56 -8.63
N ASN A 70 4.79 8.26 -8.86
CA ASN A 70 4.65 7.74 -10.23
C ASN A 70 3.23 7.95 -10.77
N ARG A 71 2.19 7.45 -10.09
CA ARG A 71 0.82 7.56 -10.61
C ARG A 71 0.24 8.97 -10.47
N TRP A 72 0.37 9.56 -9.29
CA TRP A 72 -0.23 10.87 -9.00
C TRP A 72 0.72 12.05 -9.21
N GLY A 73 2.00 11.82 -9.49
CA GLY A 73 3.02 12.87 -9.43
C GLY A 73 2.73 14.06 -10.35
N GLY A 74 2.33 13.79 -11.59
CA GLY A 74 1.96 14.86 -12.53
C GLY A 74 0.74 15.67 -12.08
N ILE A 75 -0.23 15.04 -11.42
CA ILE A 75 -1.44 15.71 -10.90
C ILE A 75 -1.13 16.49 -9.62
N LEU A 76 -0.32 15.94 -8.72
CA LEU A 76 -0.05 16.51 -7.40
C LEU A 76 1.08 17.55 -7.40
N PHE A 77 2.06 17.40 -8.29
CA PHE A 77 3.31 18.14 -8.23
C PHE A 77 3.76 18.72 -9.58
N GLY A 78 3.05 18.41 -10.68
CA GLY A 78 3.51 18.76 -12.03
C GLY A 78 4.88 18.15 -12.32
N ASP A 79 5.81 18.97 -12.83
CA ASP A 79 7.17 18.52 -13.16
C ASP A 79 8.11 18.44 -11.94
N GLY A 80 7.71 18.96 -10.78
CA GLY A 80 8.56 19.10 -9.60
C GLY A 80 8.30 18.08 -8.51
N LEU A 81 8.80 16.85 -8.67
CA LEU A 81 8.61 15.81 -7.64
C LEU A 81 9.30 16.18 -6.31
N PRO A 82 8.63 15.97 -5.15
CA PRO A 82 9.15 16.35 -3.83
C PRO A 82 10.23 15.39 -3.29
N ARG A 83 10.56 14.34 -4.04
CA ARG A 83 11.56 13.32 -3.69
C ARG A 83 12.27 12.85 -4.96
N ASP A 84 13.44 12.26 -4.77
CA ASP A 84 14.30 11.74 -5.84
C ASP A 84 13.57 10.66 -6.67
N PRO A 85 13.42 10.84 -8.01
CA PRO A 85 12.82 9.83 -8.90
C PRO A 85 13.53 8.47 -8.86
N GLU A 86 14.81 8.40 -8.45
CA GLU A 86 15.51 7.11 -8.28
C GLU A 86 14.84 6.19 -7.26
N LEU A 87 14.02 6.71 -6.35
CA LEU A 87 13.19 5.90 -5.44
C LEU A 87 12.16 5.06 -6.19
N LEU A 88 11.83 5.43 -7.43
CA LEU A 88 10.95 4.67 -8.33
C LEU A 88 11.68 3.54 -9.06
N ARG A 89 13.02 3.45 -8.95
CA ARG A 89 13.79 2.35 -9.52
C ARG A 89 13.58 1.10 -8.69
N THR A 90 12.51 0.36 -8.97
CA THR A 90 12.12 -0.83 -8.19
C THR A 90 13.03 -2.04 -8.42
N GLY A 91 13.05 -2.93 -7.44
CA GLY A 91 13.71 -4.23 -7.50
C GLY A 91 12.87 -5.35 -8.12
N PHE A 92 13.22 -6.60 -7.77
CA PHE A 92 12.48 -7.83 -8.11
C PHE A 92 10.95 -7.61 -8.05
N SER A 93 10.22 -8.15 -9.04
CA SER A 93 8.76 -8.00 -9.26
C SER A 93 8.24 -6.60 -9.62
N GLY A 94 9.07 -5.55 -9.59
CA GLY A 94 8.62 -4.16 -9.78
C GLY A 94 7.75 -3.64 -8.63
N ARG A 95 7.66 -4.41 -7.53
CA ARG A 95 6.86 -4.09 -6.35
C ARG A 95 7.72 -3.89 -5.10
N MET A 96 9.05 -3.89 -5.23
CA MET A 96 9.99 -3.80 -4.11
C MET A 96 10.90 -2.58 -4.29
N MET A 97 11.45 -2.06 -3.20
CA MET A 97 12.59 -1.14 -3.28
C MET A 97 13.77 -1.83 -4.00
N ASN A 98 14.68 -1.03 -4.55
CA ASN A 98 15.82 -1.56 -5.26
C ASN A 98 16.75 -2.37 -4.35
N PRO A 99 16.94 -3.69 -4.52
CA PRO A 99 17.78 -4.48 -3.63
C PRO A 99 19.26 -4.10 -3.71
N ALA A 100 19.72 -3.47 -4.79
CA ALA A 100 21.10 -2.99 -4.90
C ALA A 100 21.36 -1.74 -4.04
N ARG A 101 20.30 -1.03 -3.60
CA ARG A 101 20.39 0.17 -2.77
C ARG A 101 19.77 -0.03 -1.38
N PHE A 102 18.73 -0.84 -1.30
CA PHE A 102 17.92 -1.06 -0.11
C PHE A 102 17.84 -2.56 0.15
N HIS A 103 18.70 -3.04 1.05
CA HIS A 103 18.68 -4.42 1.52
C HIS A 103 18.65 -4.51 3.03
N ALA A 104 19.50 -3.76 3.74
CA ALA A 104 19.48 -3.76 5.20
C ALA A 104 18.11 -3.31 5.71
N ILE A 105 17.60 -3.99 6.74
CA ILE A 105 16.25 -3.72 7.26
C ILE A 105 16.12 -2.28 7.77
N GLY A 106 17.20 -1.70 8.31
CA GLY A 106 17.26 -0.29 8.71
C GLY A 106 17.03 0.68 7.55
N ASP A 107 17.67 0.44 6.40
CA ASP A 107 17.50 1.28 5.20
C ASP A 107 16.08 1.18 4.64
N LEU A 108 15.50 -0.02 4.67
CA LEU A 108 14.11 -0.24 4.24
C LEU A 108 13.11 0.47 5.15
N LEU A 109 13.31 0.40 6.47
CA LEU A 109 12.48 1.12 7.45
C LEU A 109 12.62 2.64 7.30
N ALA A 110 13.83 3.16 7.07
CA ALA A 110 14.04 4.58 6.81
C ALA A 110 13.35 5.04 5.52
N ALA A 111 13.45 4.25 4.45
CA ALA A 111 12.75 4.53 3.20
C ALA A 111 11.22 4.48 3.38
N GLN A 112 10.71 3.56 4.20
CA GLN A 112 9.29 3.48 4.52
C GLN A 112 8.82 4.69 5.33
N GLU A 113 9.60 5.16 6.30
CA GLU A 113 9.29 6.35 7.08
C GLU A 113 9.16 7.59 6.19
N ASP A 114 10.11 7.81 5.26
CA ASP A 114 10.00 8.89 4.27
C ASP A 114 8.80 8.70 3.32
N ALA A 115 8.52 7.47 2.88
CA ALA A 115 7.39 7.19 1.99
C ALA A 115 6.04 7.54 2.63
N PHE A 116 5.85 7.22 3.92
CA PHE A 116 4.65 7.58 4.67
C PHE A 116 4.62 9.07 5.07
N ALA A 117 5.78 9.69 5.31
CA ALA A 117 5.87 11.14 5.50
C ALA A 117 5.42 11.91 4.26
N LEU A 118 5.86 11.49 3.06
CA LEU A 118 5.38 12.03 1.78
C LEU A 118 3.85 11.94 1.68
N ALA A 119 3.28 10.78 1.99
CA ALA A 119 1.82 10.61 1.98
C ALA A 119 1.11 11.55 2.95
N TRP A 120 1.68 11.73 4.15
CA TRP A 120 1.16 12.63 5.17
C TRP A 120 1.28 14.13 4.80
N GLU A 121 2.33 14.50 4.08
CA GLU A 121 2.51 15.84 3.50
C GLU A 121 1.39 16.14 2.49
N VAL A 122 1.09 15.20 1.58
CA VAL A 122 -0.01 15.35 0.61
C VAL A 122 -1.35 15.45 1.32
N LEU A 123 -1.66 14.54 2.25
CA LEU A 123 -2.90 14.60 3.04
C LEU A 123 -3.09 15.93 3.79
N GLY A 124 -1.99 16.62 4.13
CA GLY A 124 -2.02 17.93 4.78
C GLY A 124 -2.46 19.09 3.89
N ARG A 125 -2.48 18.88 2.57
CA ARG A 125 -2.89 19.88 1.55
C ARG A 125 -4.24 19.56 0.93
N GLU A 126 -4.80 18.40 1.27
CA GLU A 126 -6.00 17.86 0.65
C GLU A 126 -7.19 17.90 1.62
N THR A 127 -8.38 17.99 1.06
CA THR A 127 -9.66 17.73 1.72
C THR A 127 -10.33 16.53 1.05
N ARG A 128 -11.39 16.00 1.67
CA ARG A 128 -12.20 14.95 1.05
C ARG A 128 -12.60 15.30 -0.38
N GLY A 129 -13.15 16.50 -0.57
CA GLY A 129 -13.63 16.97 -1.87
C GLY A 129 -12.50 17.09 -2.88
N SER A 130 -11.34 17.62 -2.50
CA SER A 130 -10.21 17.77 -3.41
C SER A 130 -9.55 16.43 -3.78
N MET A 131 -9.62 15.42 -2.91
CA MET A 131 -9.17 14.06 -3.23
C MET A 131 -10.12 13.36 -4.20
N ARG A 132 -11.44 13.47 -3.97
CA ARG A 132 -12.45 12.86 -4.86
C ARG A 132 -12.51 13.50 -6.24
N ALA A 133 -12.16 14.78 -6.36
CA ALA A 133 -12.10 15.48 -7.64
C ALA A 133 -10.87 15.11 -8.48
N LYS A 134 -9.87 14.44 -7.89
CA LYS A 134 -8.68 13.97 -8.59
C LYS A 134 -8.89 12.50 -8.93
N GLU A 135 -8.98 12.20 -10.23
CA GLU A 135 -9.25 10.86 -10.73
C GLU A 135 -8.20 10.43 -11.76
N ILE A 136 -7.86 9.15 -11.75
CA ILE A 136 -7.03 8.50 -12.77
C ILE A 136 -7.85 7.40 -13.42
N THR A 137 -7.68 7.26 -14.74
CA THR A 137 -8.18 6.11 -15.51
C THR A 137 -6.98 5.33 -16.03
N GLU A 138 -6.92 4.04 -15.69
CA GLU A 138 -5.89 3.11 -16.17
C GLU A 138 -6.54 2.02 -17.02
N ARG A 139 -5.90 1.67 -18.15
CA ARG A 139 -6.27 0.48 -18.91
C ARG A 139 -5.62 -0.76 -18.29
N LEU A 140 -6.41 -1.80 -18.08
CA LEU A 140 -6.02 -3.13 -17.62
C LEU A 140 -5.96 -4.07 -18.84
N PRO A 141 -4.77 -4.30 -19.44
CA PRO A 141 -4.68 -5.10 -20.64
C PRO A 141 -5.16 -6.53 -20.39
N PRO A 142 -5.96 -7.14 -21.29
CA PRO A 142 -6.36 -8.54 -21.18
C PRO A 142 -5.13 -9.45 -21.06
N GLY A 143 -5.17 -10.38 -20.08
CA GLY A 143 -4.07 -11.32 -19.83
C GLY A 143 -2.81 -10.69 -19.22
N ALA A 144 -2.83 -9.41 -18.84
CA ALA A 144 -1.74 -8.80 -18.11
C ALA A 144 -1.50 -9.55 -16.79
N ARG A 145 -0.27 -10.03 -16.63
CA ARG A 145 0.23 -10.65 -15.39
C ARG A 145 1.36 -9.83 -14.83
N ARG A 146 1.38 -9.64 -13.52
CA ARG A 146 2.54 -9.02 -12.85
C ARG A 146 3.60 -10.07 -12.57
N PRO A 147 4.90 -9.75 -12.74
CA PRO A 147 5.96 -10.59 -12.23
C PRO A 147 5.93 -10.66 -10.69
N PRO A 148 6.29 -11.81 -10.09
CA PRO A 148 6.36 -13.13 -10.71
C PRO A 148 4.95 -13.52 -11.19
N ALA A 149 4.84 -14.13 -12.38
CA ALA A 149 3.61 -14.27 -13.19
C ALA A 149 2.43 -15.07 -12.59
N TYR A 150 2.28 -15.08 -11.27
CA TYR A 150 1.20 -15.69 -10.50
C TYR A 150 -0.03 -14.77 -10.34
N GLU A 151 0.10 -13.45 -10.50
CA GLU A 151 -1.01 -12.51 -10.26
C GLU A 151 -1.59 -12.00 -11.58
N ASP A 152 -2.82 -12.42 -11.88
CA ASP A 152 -3.64 -11.80 -12.93
C ASP A 152 -4.04 -10.40 -12.48
N VAL A 153 -3.67 -9.38 -13.26
CA VAL A 153 -3.84 -7.97 -12.87
C VAL A 153 -5.31 -7.59 -12.74
N ARG A 154 -6.17 -8.13 -13.60
CA ARG A 154 -7.61 -7.87 -13.57
C ARG A 154 -8.25 -8.52 -12.35
N ALA A 155 -8.01 -9.80 -12.16
CA ALA A 155 -8.55 -10.54 -11.02
C ALA A 155 -8.11 -9.90 -9.69
N TRP A 156 -6.85 -9.44 -9.62
CA TRP A 156 -6.38 -8.66 -8.48
C TRP A 156 -7.14 -7.35 -8.32
N ARG A 157 -7.38 -6.59 -9.41
CA ARG A 157 -8.14 -5.33 -9.33
C ARG A 157 -9.56 -5.54 -8.83
N GLU A 158 -10.26 -6.51 -9.38
CA GLU A 158 -11.60 -6.90 -8.95
C GLU A 158 -11.63 -7.30 -7.47
N LEU A 159 -10.66 -8.08 -7.00
CA LEU A 159 -10.51 -8.41 -5.58
C LEU A 159 -10.21 -7.16 -4.73
N SER A 160 -9.30 -6.31 -5.22
CA SER A 160 -8.79 -5.16 -4.49
C SER A 160 -9.81 -4.04 -4.30
N ILE A 161 -10.87 -3.99 -5.13
CA ILE A 161 -11.97 -3.02 -5.01
C ILE A 161 -12.98 -3.46 -3.95
N LYS A 162 -13.19 -4.77 -3.75
CA LYS A 162 -14.21 -5.30 -2.82
C LYS A 162 -14.21 -4.68 -1.42
N PRO A 163 -13.07 -4.45 -0.75
CA PRO A 163 -13.09 -3.85 0.58
C PRO A 163 -13.31 -2.33 0.53
N HIS A 164 -13.21 -1.67 -0.62
CA HIS A 164 -13.37 -0.22 -0.76
C HIS A 164 -14.83 0.13 -1.02
N PRO A 165 -15.49 0.87 -0.12
CA PRO A 165 -16.90 1.24 -0.30
C PRO A 165 -17.12 2.27 -1.42
N THR A 166 -16.09 3.05 -1.76
CA THR A 166 -16.14 4.16 -2.73
C THR A 166 -14.78 4.35 -3.42
N GLY A 167 -14.73 5.26 -4.41
CA GLY A 167 -13.49 5.83 -4.95
C GLY A 167 -12.70 4.94 -5.92
N ALA A 168 -13.19 3.75 -6.25
CA ALA A 168 -12.66 2.92 -7.33
C ALA A 168 -13.78 2.12 -8.01
N TRP A 169 -13.73 2.04 -9.33
CA TRP A 169 -14.73 1.32 -10.13
C TRP A 169 -14.15 0.88 -11.48
N LEU A 170 -14.78 -0.14 -12.07
CA LEU A 170 -14.56 -0.50 -13.48
C LEU A 170 -15.49 0.33 -14.36
N ASP A 171 -15.03 0.76 -15.54
CA ASP A 171 -15.87 1.49 -16.48
C ASP A 171 -17.05 0.59 -16.93
N PRO A 172 -18.29 1.09 -16.93
CA PRO A 172 -19.47 0.31 -17.32
C PRO A 172 -19.54 0.03 -18.83
N ALA A 173 -18.87 0.84 -19.66
CA ALA A 173 -18.85 0.71 -21.12
C ALA A 173 -17.59 -0.01 -21.63
N ASP A 174 -16.46 0.11 -20.94
CA ASP A 174 -15.21 -0.60 -21.26
C ASP A 174 -14.63 -1.31 -20.02
N PRO A 175 -14.90 -2.61 -19.81
CA PRO A 175 -14.42 -3.32 -18.62
C PRO A 175 -12.88 -3.38 -18.52
N ASP A 176 -12.13 -3.02 -19.56
CA ASP A 176 -10.67 -2.88 -19.50
C ASP A 176 -10.22 -1.55 -18.89
N LEU A 177 -11.12 -0.63 -18.59
CA LEU A 177 -10.81 0.61 -17.91
C LEU A 177 -11.13 0.52 -16.43
N PHE A 178 -10.16 0.92 -15.62
CA PHE A 178 -10.26 1.01 -14.17
C PHE A 178 -10.04 2.44 -13.74
N HIS A 179 -10.97 2.97 -12.96
CA HIS A 179 -10.93 4.32 -12.45
C HIS A 179 -10.74 4.29 -10.93
N PHE A 180 -10.02 5.29 -10.44
CA PHE A 180 -9.92 5.52 -9.01
C PHE A 180 -9.61 6.97 -8.70
N ASP A 181 -10.08 7.42 -7.55
CA ASP A 181 -9.79 8.74 -7.01
C ASP A 181 -8.59 8.72 -6.03
N LEU A 182 -8.14 9.91 -5.64
CA LEU A 182 -7.02 10.03 -4.71
C LEU A 182 -7.40 9.54 -3.30
N GLU A 183 -8.68 9.63 -2.90
CA GLU A 183 -9.15 9.13 -1.60
C GLU A 183 -9.00 7.60 -1.52
N TYR A 184 -9.37 6.89 -2.58
CA TYR A 184 -9.13 5.46 -2.72
C TYR A 184 -7.66 5.13 -2.59
N THR A 185 -6.77 5.92 -3.20
CA THR A 185 -5.34 5.67 -3.15
C THR A 185 -4.82 5.70 -1.72
N PHE A 186 -5.19 6.71 -0.92
CA PHE A 186 -4.78 6.78 0.47
C PHE A 186 -5.38 5.64 1.32
N ARG A 187 -6.63 5.26 1.07
CA ARG A 187 -7.24 4.10 1.73
C ARG A 187 -6.53 2.80 1.36
N HIS A 188 -6.17 2.64 0.08
CA HIS A 188 -5.51 1.46 -0.46
C HIS A 188 -4.11 1.27 0.13
N ILE A 189 -3.29 2.32 0.16
CA ILE A 189 -1.95 2.28 0.77
C ILE A 189 -2.05 1.90 2.26
N LEU A 190 -3.00 2.48 3.00
CA LEU A 190 -3.18 2.20 4.42
C LEU A 190 -3.58 0.74 4.67
N TRP A 191 -4.54 0.23 3.90
CA TRP A 191 -5.01 -1.14 4.04
C TRP A 191 -4.01 -2.18 3.53
N GLU A 192 -3.23 -1.88 2.48
CA GLU A 192 -2.06 -2.70 2.10
C GLU A 192 -1.10 -2.76 3.29
N ALA A 193 -0.80 -1.63 3.94
CA ALA A 193 0.11 -1.62 5.09
C ALA A 193 -0.35 -2.53 6.23
N TYR A 194 -1.65 -2.58 6.51
CA TYR A 194 -2.21 -3.47 7.53
C TYR A 194 -2.14 -4.94 7.16
N ALA A 195 -2.47 -5.29 5.91
CA ALA A 195 -2.31 -6.66 5.44
C ALA A 195 -0.85 -7.12 5.50
N HIS A 196 0.10 -6.28 5.08
CA HIS A 196 1.52 -6.60 5.11
C HIS A 196 2.08 -6.70 6.54
N LEU A 197 1.63 -5.86 7.48
CA LEU A 197 1.92 -6.03 8.91
C LEU A 197 1.39 -7.37 9.42
N LYS A 198 0.16 -7.74 9.03
CA LYS A 198 -0.45 -9.00 9.45
C LYS A 198 0.34 -10.18 8.92
N THR A 199 0.82 -10.13 7.68
CA THR A 199 1.71 -11.15 7.12
C THR A 199 3.02 -11.27 7.90
N ILE A 200 3.64 -10.15 8.33
CA ILE A 200 4.82 -10.19 9.20
C ILE A 200 4.50 -10.89 10.52
N GLN A 201 3.35 -10.60 11.13
CA GLN A 201 2.92 -11.30 12.35
C GLN A 201 2.70 -12.80 12.11
N MET A 202 2.22 -13.22 10.94
CA MET A 202 2.08 -14.63 10.59
C MET A 202 3.44 -15.33 10.47
N HIS A 203 4.43 -14.69 9.84
CA HIS A 203 5.80 -15.19 9.80
C HIS A 203 6.38 -15.37 11.21
N LYS A 204 6.17 -14.40 12.09
CA LYS A 204 6.61 -14.46 13.49
C LYS A 204 5.95 -15.59 14.26
N ARG A 205 4.62 -15.74 14.15
CA ARG A 205 3.88 -16.83 14.79
C ARG A 205 4.39 -18.20 14.36
N ALA A 206 4.72 -18.37 13.09
CA ALA A 206 5.29 -19.61 12.58
C ALA A 206 6.72 -19.89 13.10
N GLU A 207 7.43 -18.87 13.61
CA GLU A 207 8.71 -19.00 14.34
C GLU A 207 8.51 -19.06 15.87
N GLY A 208 7.27 -19.16 16.37
CA GLY A 208 6.96 -19.13 17.80
C GLY A 208 7.14 -17.77 18.47
N LEU A 209 7.24 -16.69 17.70
CA LEU A 209 7.41 -15.32 18.19
C LEU A 209 6.05 -14.60 18.31
N PRO A 210 5.82 -13.82 19.39
CA PRO A 210 4.59 -13.05 19.55
C PRO A 210 4.57 -11.81 18.64
N PRO A 211 3.38 -11.35 18.20
CA PRO A 211 3.22 -10.03 17.60
C PRO A 211 3.59 -8.92 18.61
N ARG A 212 4.02 -7.77 18.10
CA ARG A 212 4.45 -6.62 18.92
C ARG A 212 3.46 -5.47 18.91
N SER A 213 2.49 -5.49 18.01
CA SER A 213 1.48 -4.44 17.89
C SER A 213 0.11 -5.01 17.54
N GLU A 214 -0.94 -4.29 17.92
CA GLU A 214 -2.28 -4.56 17.40
C GLU A 214 -2.43 -3.89 16.03
N ILE A 215 -2.99 -4.62 15.07
CA ILE A 215 -3.26 -4.12 13.72
C ILE A 215 -4.78 -3.99 13.59
N PRO A 216 -5.30 -2.87 13.06
CA PRO A 216 -6.72 -2.73 12.77
C PRO A 216 -7.23 -3.89 11.90
N ASP A 217 -8.33 -4.52 12.33
CA ASP A 217 -9.02 -5.54 11.55
C ASP A 217 -9.97 -4.87 10.56
N GLU A 218 -9.44 -4.35 9.45
CA GLU A 218 -10.18 -3.69 8.39
C GLU A 218 -9.53 -3.86 7.01
N GLY A 219 -10.23 -3.42 5.96
CA GLY A 219 -9.72 -3.47 4.59
C GLY A 219 -9.34 -4.88 4.14
N TYR A 220 -8.12 -5.03 3.64
CA TYR A 220 -7.59 -6.31 3.16
C TYR A 220 -7.45 -7.36 4.27
N VAL A 221 -7.26 -6.95 5.53
CA VAL A 221 -7.13 -7.90 6.66
C VAL A 221 -8.37 -8.79 6.79
N ARG A 222 -9.56 -8.24 6.55
CA ARG A 222 -10.84 -8.97 6.65
C ARG A 222 -11.14 -9.93 5.52
N ILE A 223 -10.56 -9.71 4.34
CA ILE A 223 -10.92 -10.46 3.13
C ILE A 223 -9.84 -11.45 2.69
N LEU A 224 -8.62 -11.30 3.20
CA LEU A 224 -7.53 -12.26 2.96
C LEU A 224 -7.66 -13.46 3.90
N THR A 225 -7.10 -14.59 3.45
CA THR A 225 -7.03 -15.83 4.24
C THR A 225 -5.73 -15.87 5.04
N TRP A 226 -5.81 -16.39 6.26
CA TRP A 226 -4.71 -16.40 7.23
C TRP A 226 -4.56 -17.80 7.85
N GLU A 227 -4.06 -18.76 7.07
CA GLU A 227 -3.89 -20.17 7.46
C GLU A 227 -2.55 -20.53 8.11
#